data_AF-A0A813HHA9-F1
#
_entry.id   AF-A0A813HHA9-F1
#
_cell.length_a   1.000
_cell.length_b   1.000
_cell.length_c   1.000
_cell.angle_alpha   90.00
_cell.angle_beta   90.00
_cell.angle_gamma   90.00
#
_symmetry.space_group_name_H-M   'P 1'
#
loop_
_entity.id
_entity.type
_entity.pdbx_description
1 polymer ?
#
loop_
_entity_poly.entity_id
_entity_poly.type
_entity_poly.pdbx_seq_one_letter_code
_entity_poly.pdbx_strand_id
1 'polypeptide(L)'
;MAAFFLVLAFASAISSLNHHNPDFSGIPKGMMSLTEITLSMYPTEHFAEMQDSPIVFACVAVYIILAILILLNLLVAQLNGAYQAVSADMAGYARLNRGNIICQTMPVIPERRWKSWLATLRLDERLEFNEGDVGLAGGFQVLEPANANPTNIDMIRRFGGSTSPAMQWPKEDARNDESDKFERLEKVILRATRKLGGGKKSKTGGSSSMGQSSSQSGAGTSGGSAGGSEDGSQ
;
A
#
# COMPACT_ATOMS: atom_id res chain seq x y z
N MET A 1 23.30 19.60 13.34
CA MET A 1 24.13 20.79 13.03
C MET A 1 23.45 22.09 13.46
N ALA A 2 22.24 22.42 12.98
CA ALA A 2 21.57 23.68 13.34
C ALA A 2 21.34 23.87 14.86
N ALA A 3 20.87 22.82 15.55
CA ALA A 3 20.66 22.87 17.01
C ALA A 3 21.97 23.13 17.79
N PHE A 4 23.07 22.47 17.39
CA PHE A 4 24.38 22.66 18.01
C PHE A 4 24.90 24.10 17.84
N PHE A 5 24.75 24.66 16.63
CA PHE A 5 25.13 26.05 16.37
C PHE A 5 24.30 27.03 17.20
N LEU A 6 23.00 26.79 17.34
CA LEU A 6 22.10 27.63 18.15
C LEU A 6 22.44 27.55 19.64
N VAL A 7 22.71 26.36 20.17
CA VAL A 7 23.19 26.16 21.56
C VAL A 7 24.50 26.92 21.78
N LEU A 8 25.47 26.80 20.87
CA LEU A 8 26.76 27.47 21.00
C LEU A 8 26.63 29.00 20.90
N ALA A 9 25.83 29.50 19.97
CA ALA A 9 25.57 30.93 19.82
C ALA A 9 24.94 31.53 21.08
N PHE A 10 23.89 30.90 21.61
CA PHE A 10 23.24 31.39 22.84
C PHE A 10 24.11 31.18 24.09
N ALA A 11 24.88 30.09 24.19
CA ALA A 11 25.84 29.90 25.28
C ALA A 11 26.93 30.97 25.27
N SER A 12 27.42 31.36 24.09
CA SER A 12 28.41 32.44 23.95
C SER A 12 27.82 33.82 24.25
N ALA A 13 26.58 34.09 23.81
CA ALA A 13 25.88 35.34 24.08
C ALA A 13 25.58 35.50 25.58
N ILE A 14 25.08 34.46 26.24
CA ILE A 14 24.85 34.45 27.68
C ILE A 14 26.18 34.57 28.41
N SER A 15 27.22 33.82 28.06
CA SER A 15 28.54 33.93 28.71
C SER A 15 29.21 35.31 28.57
N SER A 16 28.81 36.11 27.58
CA SER A 16 29.28 37.50 27.40
C SER A 16 28.50 38.53 28.22
N LEU A 17 27.31 38.16 28.72
CA LEU A 17 26.58 38.98 29.67
C LEU A 17 27.30 38.96 31.03
N ASN A 18 27.25 40.09 31.74
CA ASN A 18 27.83 40.19 33.07
C ASN A 18 26.76 39.76 34.11
N HIS A 19 26.56 38.44 34.25
CA HIS A 19 25.66 37.83 35.23
C HIS A 19 26.45 37.06 36.31
N HIS A 20 25.93 37.01 37.53
CA HIS A 20 26.58 36.35 38.67
C HIS A 20 26.14 34.88 38.84
N ASN A 21 25.49 34.28 37.83
CA ASN A 21 24.94 32.92 37.94
C ASN A 21 26.03 31.85 37.69
N PRO A 22 26.20 30.88 38.61
CA PRO A 22 27.26 29.87 38.53
C PRO A 22 27.09 28.91 37.34
N ASP A 23 25.85 28.67 36.92
CA ASP A 23 25.50 27.75 35.82
C ASP A 23 25.93 28.28 34.44
N PHE A 24 26.09 29.61 34.32
CA PHE A 24 26.52 30.27 33.09
C PHE A 24 27.90 30.93 33.23
N SER A 25 28.73 30.46 34.18
CA SER A 25 30.08 30.98 34.43
C SER A 25 31.11 30.69 33.31
N GLY A 26 30.68 30.05 32.22
CA GLY A 26 31.47 29.89 31.01
C GLY A 26 30.70 29.20 29.88
N ILE A 27 31.21 29.32 28.67
CA ILE A 27 30.65 28.73 27.44
C ILE A 27 30.31 27.23 27.60
N PRO A 28 31.22 26.34 28.09
CA PRO A 28 30.92 24.91 28.14
C PRO A 28 29.83 24.56 29.17
N LYS A 29 29.76 25.26 30.31
CA LYS A 29 28.70 25.06 31.30
C LYS A 29 27.36 25.59 30.78
N GLY A 30 27.35 26.78 30.16
CA GLY A 30 26.16 27.32 29.50
C GLY A 30 25.64 26.43 28.38
N MET A 31 26.52 25.78 27.61
CA MET A 31 26.10 24.79 26.60
C MET A 31 25.44 23.57 27.24
N MET A 32 25.97 23.05 28.35
CA MET A 32 25.35 21.94 29.09
C MET A 32 23.98 22.35 29.63
N SER A 33 23.88 23.47 30.33
CA SER A 33 22.61 23.97 30.90
C SER A 33 21.55 24.24 29.82
N LEU A 34 21.92 24.85 28.68
CA LEU A 34 20.98 25.06 27.57
C LEU A 34 20.54 23.74 26.91
N THR A 35 21.43 22.74 26.88
CA THR A 35 21.10 21.39 26.38
C THR A 35 20.16 20.67 27.35
N GLU A 36 20.39 20.76 28.65
CA GLU A 36 19.51 20.24 29.70
C GLU A 36 18.14 20.92 29.66
N ILE A 37 18.08 22.23 29.43
CA ILE A 37 16.84 22.98 29.22
C ILE A 37 16.10 22.46 27.98
N THR A 38 16.81 22.21 26.88
CA THR A 38 16.21 21.67 25.65
C THR A 38 15.66 20.26 25.82
N LEU A 39 16.35 19.43 26.62
CA LEU A 39 15.91 18.09 26.97
C LEU A 39 14.88 18.05 28.10
N SER A 40 14.48 19.21 28.64
CA SER A 40 13.60 19.34 29.80
C SER A 40 14.12 18.61 31.05
N MET A 41 15.44 18.51 31.20
CA MET A 41 16.14 17.87 32.33
C MET A 41 16.71 18.88 33.34
N TYR A 42 16.54 20.18 33.11
CA TYR A 42 17.08 21.21 33.96
C TYR A 42 16.36 21.28 35.32
N PRO A 43 17.06 21.33 36.46
CA PRO A 43 16.44 21.36 37.78
C PRO A 43 15.63 22.65 38.03
N THR A 44 14.44 22.51 38.63
CA THR A 44 13.54 23.64 38.92
C THR A 44 14.13 24.62 39.95
N GLU A 45 14.99 24.15 40.86
CA GLU A 45 15.62 24.99 41.90
C GLU A 45 16.57 26.03 41.29
N HIS A 46 17.37 25.61 40.30
CA HIS A 46 18.26 26.50 39.54
C HIS A 46 17.51 27.46 38.62
N PHE A 47 16.23 27.18 38.33
CA PHE A 47 15.37 28.06 37.56
C PHE A 47 14.89 29.26 38.39
N ALA A 48 14.68 29.05 39.70
CA ALA A 48 14.31 30.11 40.63
C ALA A 48 15.45 31.13 40.82
N GLU A 49 16.69 30.66 40.95
CA GLU A 49 17.88 31.53 41.02
C GLU A 49 18.12 32.32 39.72
N MET A 50 17.73 31.75 38.57
CA MET A 50 17.85 32.42 37.28
C MET A 50 16.88 33.61 37.12
N GLN A 51 15.77 33.62 37.87
CA GLN A 51 14.75 34.67 37.81
C GLN A 51 15.23 36.01 38.39
N ASP A 52 16.27 36.00 39.22
CA ASP A 52 16.86 37.22 39.82
C ASP A 52 17.52 38.14 38.78
N SER A 53 17.92 37.60 37.62
CA SER A 53 18.50 38.37 36.50
C SER A 53 17.56 38.37 35.29
N PRO A 54 16.71 39.41 35.12
CA PRO A 54 15.65 39.41 34.11
C PRO A 54 16.17 39.31 32.66
N ILE A 55 17.41 39.74 32.41
CA ILE A 55 18.01 39.71 31.07
C ILE A 55 18.42 38.29 30.67
N VAL A 56 19.00 37.51 31.60
CA VAL A 56 19.38 36.11 31.34
C VAL A 56 18.14 35.27 31.11
N PHE A 57 17.12 35.47 31.95
CA PHE A 57 15.82 34.81 31.81
C PHE A 57 15.17 35.11 30.44
N ALA A 58 15.20 36.37 29.98
CA ALA A 58 14.68 36.74 28.67
C ALA A 58 15.45 36.05 27.52
N CYS A 59 16.77 35.97 27.59
CA CYS A 59 17.59 35.26 26.60
C CYS A 59 17.27 33.76 26.55
N VAL A 60 17.11 33.11 27.72
CA VAL A 60 16.73 31.70 27.82
C VAL A 60 15.31 31.46 27.31
N ALA A 61 14.36 32.36 27.59
CA ALA A 61 13.00 32.26 27.07
C ALA A 61 12.95 32.36 25.54
N VAL A 62 13.71 33.30 24.94
CA VAL A 62 13.83 33.43 23.48
C VAL A 62 14.49 32.18 22.88
N TYR A 63 15.51 31.65 23.55
CA TYR A 63 16.13 30.38 23.16
C TYR A 63 15.12 29.23 23.15
N ILE A 64 14.32 29.08 24.21
CA ILE A 64 13.30 28.03 24.32
C ILE A 64 12.27 28.16 23.20
N ILE A 65 11.80 29.37 22.91
CA ILE A 65 10.87 29.62 21.80
C ILE A 65 11.48 29.19 20.46
N LEU A 66 12.73 29.57 20.18
CA LEU A 66 13.41 29.20 18.93
C LEU A 66 13.71 27.70 18.84
N ALA A 67 14.20 27.09 19.94
CA ALA A 67 14.61 25.69 19.97
C ALA A 67 13.40 24.74 19.98
N ILE A 68 12.40 25.01 20.81
CA ILE A 68 11.26 24.11 20.97
C ILE A 68 10.17 24.43 19.95
N LEU A 69 9.76 25.69 19.77
CA LEU A 69 8.63 25.99 18.88
C LEU A 69 9.03 26.03 17.41
N ILE A 70 10.25 26.45 17.07
CA ILE A 70 10.65 26.58 15.66
C ILE A 70 11.42 25.34 15.21
N LEU A 71 12.52 24.97 15.88
CA LEU A 71 13.35 23.85 15.42
C LEU A 71 12.65 22.49 15.54
N LEU A 72 11.89 22.22 16.60
CA LEU A 72 11.17 20.95 16.72
C LEU A 72 10.07 20.82 15.67
N ASN A 73 9.29 21.89 15.45
CA ASN A 73 8.23 21.89 14.45
C ASN A 73 8.79 21.76 13.02
N LEU A 74 9.91 22.42 12.72
CA LEU A 74 10.61 22.23 11.45
C LEU A 74 11.16 20.81 11.30
N LEU A 75 11.71 20.23 12.37
CA LEU A 75 12.20 18.85 12.36
C LEU A 75 11.08 17.86 12.07
N VAL A 76 9.92 18.03 12.71
CA VAL A 76 8.73 17.21 12.46
C VAL A 76 8.25 17.37 11.00
N ALA A 77 8.21 18.60 10.48
CA ALA A 77 7.82 18.85 9.10
C ALA A 77 8.79 18.20 8.10
N GLN A 78 10.10 18.32 8.32
CA GLN A 78 11.13 17.69 7.49
C GLN A 78 11.07 16.17 7.56
N LEU A 79 10.87 15.61 8.76
CA LEU A 79 10.76 14.16 8.95
C LEU A 79 9.52 13.61 8.26
N ASN A 80 8.38 14.30 8.33
CA ASN A 80 7.16 13.90 7.62
C ASN A 80 7.35 14.00 6.10
N GLY A 81 7.95 15.08 5.60
CA GLY A 81 8.24 15.24 4.17
C GLY A 81 9.19 14.16 3.65
N ALA A 82 10.27 13.86 4.38
CA ALA A 82 11.19 12.79 4.04
C ALA A 82 10.52 11.41 4.11
N TYR A 83 9.68 11.18 5.11
CA TYR A 83 8.93 9.94 5.26
C TYR A 83 7.99 9.71 4.08
N GLN A 84 7.22 10.72 3.66
CA GLN A 84 6.34 10.61 2.51
C GLN A 84 7.10 10.28 1.23
N ALA A 85 8.23 10.95 0.98
CA ALA A 85 9.07 10.70 -0.19
C ALA A 85 9.61 9.25 -0.22
N VAL A 86 10.02 8.71 0.94
CA VAL A 86 10.65 7.37 1.01
C VAL A 86 9.60 6.25 1.14
N SER A 87 8.43 6.54 1.70
CA SER A 87 7.42 5.51 2.04
C SER A 87 6.94 4.70 0.83
N ALA A 88 6.83 5.33 -0.35
CA ALA A 88 6.45 4.64 -1.59
C ALA A 88 7.52 3.62 -2.02
N ASP A 89 8.78 3.95 -1.82
CA ASP A 89 9.92 3.13 -2.25
C ASP A 89 10.29 2.06 -1.23
N MET A 90 9.85 2.17 0.03
CA MET A 90 10.15 1.17 1.09
C MET A 90 9.67 -0.24 0.71
N ALA A 91 8.50 -0.36 0.09
CA ALA A 91 7.98 -1.64 -0.36
C ALA A 91 8.85 -2.25 -1.48
N GLY A 92 9.32 -1.40 -2.41
CA GLY A 92 10.26 -1.80 -3.47
C GLY A 92 11.60 -2.25 -2.90
N TYR A 93 12.16 -1.48 -1.96
CA TYR A 93 13.41 -1.81 -1.28
C TYR A 93 13.30 -3.12 -0.48
N ALA A 94 12.18 -3.35 0.21
CA ALA A 94 11.94 -4.60 0.93
C ALA A 94 11.88 -5.82 0.00
N ARG A 95 11.23 -5.69 -1.17
CA ARG A 95 11.19 -6.76 -2.19
C ARG A 95 12.57 -7.02 -2.79
N LEU A 96 13.32 -5.96 -3.10
CA LEU A 96 14.67 -6.06 -3.63
C LEU A 96 15.63 -6.69 -2.62
N ASN A 97 15.54 -6.31 -1.35
CA ASN A 97 16.34 -6.91 -0.28
C ASN A 97 16.04 -8.40 -0.11
N ARG A 98 14.75 -8.80 -0.16
CA ARG A 98 14.37 -10.23 -0.16
C ARG A 98 14.96 -10.98 -1.36
N GLY A 99 14.88 -10.39 -2.56
CA GLY A 99 15.48 -10.97 -3.77
C GLY A 99 17.00 -11.13 -3.64
N ASN A 100 17.68 -10.12 -3.10
CA ASN A 100 19.12 -10.18 -2.85
C ASN A 100 19.50 -11.31 -1.89
N ILE A 101 18.76 -11.47 -0.78
CA ILE A 101 18.96 -12.57 0.16
C ILE A 101 18.78 -13.93 -0.54
N ILE A 102 17.76 -14.08 -1.38
CA ILE A 102 17.56 -15.32 -2.16
C ILE A 102 18.75 -15.57 -3.08
N CYS A 103 19.20 -14.59 -3.86
CA CYS A 103 20.34 -14.74 -4.76
C CYS A 103 21.64 -15.06 -4.02
N GLN A 104 21.85 -14.49 -2.83
CA GLN A 104 23.03 -14.76 -2.01
C GLN A 104 22.99 -16.14 -1.33
N THR A 105 21.81 -16.62 -0.99
CA THR A 105 21.62 -17.94 -0.34
C THR A 105 21.55 -19.08 -1.33
N MET A 106 21.25 -18.80 -2.61
CA MET A 106 21.14 -19.78 -3.68
C MET A 106 22.39 -20.69 -3.85
N PRO A 107 23.64 -20.17 -3.82
CA PRO A 107 24.84 -21.00 -3.95
C PRO A 107 25.10 -21.92 -2.74
N VAL A 108 24.46 -21.64 -1.60
CA VAL A 108 24.62 -22.43 -0.36
C VAL A 108 23.82 -23.74 -0.44
N ILE A 109 22.88 -23.85 -1.38
CA ILE A 109 21.99 -25.00 -1.50
C ILE A 109 22.74 -26.16 -2.19
N PRO A 110 22.82 -27.36 -1.58
CA PRO A 110 23.43 -28.52 -2.22
C PRO A 110 22.70 -28.91 -3.51
N GLU A 111 23.45 -29.26 -4.57
CA GLU A 111 22.88 -29.60 -5.88
C GLU A 111 21.78 -30.67 -5.83
N ARG A 112 21.93 -31.67 -4.94
CA ARG A 112 20.95 -32.74 -4.77
C ARG A 112 19.58 -32.19 -4.35
N ARG A 113 19.57 -31.23 -3.43
CA ARG A 113 18.33 -30.59 -2.96
C ARG A 113 17.73 -29.70 -4.05
N TRP A 114 18.58 -28.97 -4.77
CA TRP A 114 18.17 -28.15 -5.91
C TRP A 114 17.51 -28.97 -7.03
N LYS A 115 18.15 -30.06 -7.46
CA LYS A 115 17.61 -30.98 -8.48
C LYS A 115 16.30 -31.64 -8.03
N SER A 116 16.22 -32.06 -6.78
CA SER A 116 14.99 -32.61 -6.21
C SER A 116 13.85 -31.59 -6.22
N TRP A 117 14.14 -30.33 -5.87
CA TRP A 117 13.14 -29.25 -5.91
C TRP A 117 12.70 -28.95 -7.36
N LEU A 118 13.63 -28.87 -8.30
CA LEU A 118 13.32 -28.72 -9.73
C LEU A 118 12.36 -29.82 -10.23
N ALA A 119 12.61 -31.07 -9.85
CA ALA A 119 11.74 -32.18 -10.20
C ALA A 119 10.33 -32.06 -9.61
N THR A 120 10.16 -31.42 -8.44
CA THR A 120 8.83 -31.20 -7.84
C THR A 120 8.02 -30.13 -8.57
N LEU A 121 8.65 -29.22 -9.32
CA LEU A 121 7.95 -28.15 -10.03
C LEU A 121 7.22 -28.65 -11.29
N ARG A 122 7.59 -29.83 -11.82
CA ARG A 122 6.97 -30.45 -13.01
C ARG A 122 6.85 -29.48 -14.19
N LEU A 123 7.84 -28.61 -14.38
CA LEU A 123 7.84 -27.61 -15.45
C LEU A 123 7.86 -28.26 -16.85
N ASP A 124 8.25 -29.53 -16.95
CA ASP A 124 8.23 -30.29 -18.19
C ASP A 124 6.83 -30.85 -18.54
N GLU A 125 5.91 -30.92 -17.56
CA GLU A 125 4.54 -31.38 -17.78
C GLU A 125 3.70 -30.27 -18.44
N ARG A 126 2.83 -30.66 -19.38
CA ARG A 126 1.88 -29.73 -20.00
C ARG A 126 0.79 -29.38 -18.98
N LEU A 127 0.56 -28.09 -18.78
CA LEU A 127 -0.50 -27.63 -17.90
C LEU A 127 -1.85 -27.70 -18.60
N GLU A 128 -2.89 -28.16 -17.90
CA GLU A 128 -4.26 -28.12 -18.42
C GLU A 128 -4.90 -26.76 -18.12
N PHE A 129 -5.51 -26.13 -19.12
CA PHE A 129 -6.25 -24.87 -18.90
C PHE A 129 -7.67 -25.12 -18.38
N ASN A 130 -8.30 -26.22 -18.83
CA ASN A 130 -9.61 -26.73 -18.40
C ASN A 130 -9.68 -28.24 -18.72
N GLU A 131 -10.69 -28.94 -18.19
CA GLU A 131 -10.92 -30.36 -18.48
C GLU A 131 -10.96 -30.62 -20.00
N GLY A 132 -9.94 -31.31 -20.52
CA GLY A 132 -9.79 -31.63 -21.95
C GLY A 132 -8.98 -30.62 -22.79
N ASP A 133 -8.45 -29.54 -22.20
CA ASP A 133 -7.62 -28.54 -22.90
C ASP A 133 -6.17 -28.59 -22.43
N VAL A 134 -5.30 -29.17 -23.28
CA VAL A 134 -3.88 -29.35 -23.00
C VAL A 134 -3.13 -28.07 -23.36
N GLY A 135 -2.68 -27.36 -22.34
CA GLY A 135 -1.88 -26.14 -22.46
C GLY A 135 -0.38 -26.38 -22.60
N LEU A 136 0.37 -25.28 -22.43
CA LEU A 136 1.81 -25.23 -22.60
C LEU A 136 2.54 -25.79 -21.36
N ALA A 137 3.73 -26.36 -21.58
CA ALA A 137 4.64 -26.71 -20.49
C ALA A 137 5.39 -25.46 -19.99
N GLY A 138 5.97 -25.53 -18.80
CA GLY A 138 6.83 -24.49 -18.23
C GLY A 138 6.12 -23.48 -17.31
N GLY A 139 4.86 -23.74 -16.95
CA GLY A 139 4.10 -22.86 -16.05
C GLY A 139 3.79 -23.51 -14.70
N PHE A 140 3.14 -22.72 -13.83
CA PHE A 140 2.55 -23.21 -12.59
C PHE A 140 1.04 -22.91 -12.62
N GLN A 141 0.20 -23.93 -12.45
CA GLN A 141 -1.26 -23.73 -12.41
C GLN A 141 -1.65 -23.14 -11.05
N VAL A 142 -2.33 -21.99 -11.07
CA VAL A 142 -2.83 -21.32 -9.87
C VAL A 142 -4.34 -21.13 -10.03
N LEU A 143 -5.09 -21.55 -9.02
CA LEU A 143 -6.52 -21.27 -8.94
C LEU A 143 -6.69 -19.82 -8.48
N GLU A 144 -7.10 -18.94 -9.40
CA GLU A 144 -7.51 -17.58 -9.06
C GLU A 144 -9.02 -17.48 -8.86
N PRO A 145 -9.49 -16.70 -7.88
CA PRO A 145 -10.92 -16.49 -7.69
C PRO A 145 -11.49 -15.65 -8.84
N ALA A 146 -12.63 -16.07 -9.39
CA ALA A 146 -13.24 -15.50 -10.59
C ALA A 146 -13.59 -13.99 -10.49
N ASN A 147 -13.63 -13.45 -9.27
CA ASN A 147 -13.93 -12.04 -9.00
C ASN A 147 -12.70 -11.11 -9.08
N ALA A 148 -11.47 -11.65 -9.10
CA ALA A 148 -10.25 -10.84 -9.10
C ALA A 148 -10.01 -10.14 -10.45
N ASN A 149 -10.38 -10.79 -11.55
CA ASN A 149 -10.21 -10.30 -12.92
C ASN A 149 -11.47 -10.58 -13.75
N PRO A 150 -12.59 -9.85 -13.52
CA PRO A 150 -13.84 -10.10 -14.22
C PRO A 150 -13.71 -9.73 -15.71
N THR A 151 -13.46 -10.72 -16.55
CA THR A 151 -13.47 -10.59 -18.01
C THR A 151 -14.83 -10.99 -18.56
N ASN A 152 -15.66 -10.01 -18.94
CA ASN A 152 -16.97 -10.24 -19.58
C ASN A 152 -16.87 -10.69 -21.05
N ILE A 153 -15.65 -10.94 -21.55
CA ILE A 153 -15.36 -11.30 -22.93
C ILE A 153 -14.44 -12.52 -22.85
N ASP A 154 -14.88 -13.64 -23.43
CA ASP A 154 -14.02 -14.81 -23.60
C ASP A 154 -12.88 -14.43 -24.55
N MET A 155 -11.66 -14.33 -24.02
CA MET A 155 -10.47 -14.00 -24.81
C MET A 155 -9.91 -15.22 -25.56
N ILE A 156 -10.44 -16.42 -25.29
CA ILE A 156 -9.96 -17.66 -25.88
C ILE A 156 -10.80 -17.99 -27.11
N ARG A 157 -10.22 -17.78 -28.31
CA ARG A 157 -10.83 -18.27 -29.55
C ARG A 157 -10.65 -19.79 -29.62
N ARG A 158 -11.75 -20.52 -29.45
CA ARG A 158 -11.78 -21.99 -29.51
C ARG A 158 -11.99 -22.44 -30.96
N PHE A 159 -11.09 -23.28 -31.46
CA PHE A 159 -11.19 -23.88 -32.79
C PHE A 159 -11.50 -25.37 -32.65
N GLY A 160 -12.51 -25.86 -33.37
CA GLY A 160 -12.79 -27.29 -33.44
C GLY A 160 -11.78 -28.00 -34.34
N GLY A 161 -11.17 -29.09 -33.84
CA GLY A 161 -10.19 -29.87 -34.61
C GLY A 161 -9.29 -30.73 -33.72
N SER A 162 -8.43 -31.54 -34.35
CA SER A 162 -7.39 -32.30 -33.64
C SER A 162 -6.22 -31.37 -33.27
N THR A 163 -5.76 -31.37 -32.02
CA THR A 163 -4.63 -30.57 -31.51
C THR A 163 -3.26 -31.08 -31.96
N SER A 164 -3.19 -31.77 -33.09
CA SER A 164 -1.95 -32.36 -33.63
C SER A 164 -0.97 -31.25 -34.07
N PRO A 165 0.32 -31.31 -33.68
CA PRO A 165 1.35 -30.35 -34.11
C PRO A 165 1.53 -30.26 -35.64
N ALA A 166 1.09 -31.29 -36.37
CA ALA A 166 1.14 -31.34 -37.83
C ALA A 166 -0.02 -30.56 -38.50
N MET A 167 -1.04 -30.17 -37.73
CA MET A 167 -2.18 -29.42 -38.22
C MET A 167 -1.89 -27.92 -38.07
N GLN A 168 -1.71 -27.24 -39.20
CA GLN A 168 -1.48 -25.80 -39.20
C GLN A 168 -2.74 -25.09 -38.69
N TRP A 169 -2.54 -24.07 -37.85
CA TRP A 169 -3.62 -23.20 -37.39
C TRP A 169 -4.44 -22.70 -38.60
N PRO A 170 -5.78 -22.65 -38.50
CA PRO A 170 -6.60 -22.10 -39.56
C PRO A 170 -6.08 -20.73 -39.95
N LYS A 171 -5.90 -20.49 -41.26
CA LYS A 171 -5.49 -19.17 -41.74
C LYS A 171 -6.55 -18.17 -41.28
N GLU A 172 -6.11 -17.06 -40.71
CA GLU A 172 -6.99 -15.95 -40.39
C GLU A 172 -7.54 -15.39 -41.71
N ASP A 173 -8.69 -15.88 -42.14
CA ASP A 173 -9.37 -15.33 -43.30
C ASP A 173 -9.75 -13.89 -42.98
N ALA A 174 -9.20 -12.94 -43.73
CA ALA A 174 -9.42 -11.50 -43.59
C ALA A 174 -10.91 -11.07 -43.64
N ARG A 175 -11.83 -11.98 -43.97
CA ARG A 175 -13.29 -11.76 -43.87
C ARG A 175 -13.79 -11.68 -42.43
N ASN A 176 -13.15 -12.34 -41.48
CA ASN A 176 -13.60 -12.30 -40.07
C ASN A 176 -13.11 -11.03 -39.33
N ASP A 177 -12.23 -10.25 -39.96
CA ASP A 177 -11.84 -8.92 -39.48
C ASP A 177 -12.91 -7.86 -39.85
N GLU A 178 -13.79 -8.15 -40.82
CA GLU A 178 -14.91 -7.26 -41.17
C GLU A 178 -16.06 -7.35 -40.17
N SER A 179 -16.36 -8.53 -39.61
CA SER A 179 -17.38 -8.71 -38.56
C SER A 179 -16.98 -7.97 -37.28
N ASP A 180 -15.72 -8.12 -36.86
CA ASP A 180 -15.16 -7.39 -35.70
C ASP A 180 -15.17 -5.85 -35.92
N LYS A 181 -14.94 -5.40 -37.16
CA LYS A 181 -15.08 -3.96 -37.54
C LYS A 181 -16.53 -3.50 -37.50
N PHE A 182 -17.47 -4.31 -37.99
CA PHE A 182 -18.90 -4.01 -37.97
C PHE A 182 -19.44 -3.92 -36.54
N GLU A 183 -19.07 -4.84 -35.65
CA GLU A 183 -19.46 -4.78 -34.24
C GLU A 183 -18.89 -3.54 -33.53
N ARG A 184 -17.64 -3.16 -33.85
CA ARG A 184 -17.04 -1.92 -33.32
C ARG A 184 -17.78 -0.69 -33.84
N LEU A 185 -18.14 -0.67 -35.13
CA LEU A 185 -18.91 0.41 -35.74
C LEU A 185 -20.31 0.53 -35.11
N GLU A 186 -20.99 -0.60 -34.90
CA GLU A 186 -22.30 -0.66 -34.25
C GLU A 186 -22.25 -0.15 -32.80
N LYS A 187 -21.22 -0.54 -32.02
CA LYS A 187 -21.00 -0.01 -30.66
C LYS A 187 -20.74 1.51 -30.66
N VAL A 188 -20.06 2.05 -31.66
CA VAL A 188 -19.84 3.50 -31.82
C VAL A 188 -21.16 4.21 -32.16
N ILE A 189 -21.96 3.65 -33.07
CA ILE A 189 -23.27 4.19 -33.46
C ILE A 189 -24.25 4.18 -32.27
N LEU A 190 -24.29 3.11 -31.47
CA LEU A 190 -25.12 3.01 -30.27
C LEU A 190 -24.69 4.02 -29.18
N ARG A 191 -23.40 4.30 -29.04
CA ARG A 191 -22.91 5.34 -28.12
C ARG A 191 -23.24 6.75 -28.61
N ALA A 192 -23.17 6.99 -29.91
CA ALA A 192 -23.51 8.27 -30.52
C ALA A 192 -25.02 8.57 -30.40
N THR A 193 -25.88 7.58 -30.67
CA THR A 193 -27.34 7.69 -30.53
C THR A 193 -27.78 7.87 -29.07
N ARG A 194 -27.15 7.17 -28.10
CA ARG A 194 -27.40 7.45 -26.67
C ARG A 194 -26.99 8.86 -26.24
N LYS A 195 -25.91 9.41 -26.78
CA LYS A 195 -25.49 10.79 -26.50
C LYS A 195 -26.42 11.84 -27.14
N LEU A 196 -26.99 11.53 -28.30
CA LEU A 196 -27.93 12.42 -29.00
C LEU A 196 -29.37 12.36 -28.43
N GLY A 197 -29.77 11.24 -27.80
CA GLY A 197 -31.08 11.09 -27.15
C GLY A 197 -31.19 11.63 -25.72
N GLY A 198 -30.10 12.12 -25.13
CA GLY A 198 -30.03 12.55 -23.73
C GLY A 198 -30.10 14.06 -23.53
N GLY A 199 -31.18 14.71 -23.98
CA GLY A 199 -31.41 16.15 -23.80
C GLY A 199 -32.58 16.47 -22.86
N LYS A 200 -32.27 17.03 -21.68
CA LYS A 200 -33.15 17.73 -20.70
C LYS A 200 -34.21 16.91 -19.93
N LYS A 201 -33.91 16.66 -18.65
CA LYS A 201 -34.84 16.96 -17.54
C LYS A 201 -34.09 17.24 -16.23
N SER A 202 -34.18 18.48 -15.77
CA SER A 202 -33.80 18.88 -14.40
C SER A 202 -34.95 18.59 -13.43
N LYS A 203 -34.66 18.02 -12.26
CA LYS A 203 -35.24 18.42 -10.95
C LYS A 203 -34.66 17.59 -9.80
N THR A 204 -33.91 18.28 -8.96
CA THR A 204 -34.09 18.41 -7.49
C THR A 204 -34.79 17.30 -6.71
N GLY A 205 -34.15 16.87 -5.62
CA GLY A 205 -34.81 16.56 -4.34
C GLY A 205 -35.06 15.08 -4.06
N GLY A 206 -34.42 14.57 -3.01
CA GLY A 206 -34.62 13.21 -2.52
C GLY A 206 -35.94 13.00 -1.78
N SER A 207 -36.43 11.77 -1.81
CA SER A 207 -37.14 11.13 -0.71
C SER A 207 -37.19 9.61 -0.94
N SER A 208 -37.19 8.92 0.18
CA SER A 208 -37.31 7.48 0.43
C SER A 208 -38.36 6.71 -0.40
N SER A 209 -38.03 5.51 -0.88
CA SER A 209 -38.76 4.25 -0.64
C SER A 209 -38.30 3.14 -1.61
N MET A 210 -37.71 2.08 -1.07
CA MET A 210 -37.45 0.80 -1.74
C MET A 210 -37.23 -0.23 -0.62
N GLY A 211 -37.81 -1.42 -0.59
CA GLY A 211 -38.69 -2.08 -1.54
C GLY A 211 -39.48 -3.18 -0.81
N GLN A 212 -40.68 -3.39 -1.33
CA GLN A 212 -41.72 -4.27 -0.83
C GLN A 212 -41.44 -5.73 -1.23
N SER A 213 -41.59 -6.62 -0.26
CA SER A 213 -41.54 -8.08 -0.39
C SER A 213 -42.72 -8.60 -1.21
N SER A 214 -42.46 -9.37 -2.27
CA SER A 214 -43.47 -10.13 -2.99
C SER A 214 -43.40 -11.60 -2.61
N SER A 215 -44.37 -12.00 -1.78
CA SER A 215 -44.77 -13.38 -1.49
C SER A 215 -45.46 -14.00 -2.72
N GLN A 216 -45.00 -15.17 -3.17
CA GLN A 216 -45.77 -16.01 -4.08
C GLN A 216 -45.86 -17.43 -3.52
N SER A 217 -47.07 -17.78 -3.12
CA SER A 217 -47.54 -19.09 -2.68
C SER A 217 -47.96 -19.95 -3.88
N GLY A 218 -47.58 -21.21 -3.90
CA GLY A 218 -48.12 -22.24 -4.80
C GLY A 218 -47.84 -23.62 -4.25
N ALA A 219 -48.90 -24.38 -3.96
CA ALA A 219 -48.89 -25.61 -3.16
C ALA A 219 -48.93 -26.90 -4.01
N GLY A 220 -48.42 -27.98 -3.40
CA GLY A 220 -48.80 -29.39 -3.66
C GLY A 220 -47.66 -30.28 -4.16
N THR A 221 -47.47 -31.55 -3.78
CA THR A 221 -48.10 -32.45 -2.80
C THR A 221 -47.18 -33.69 -2.67
N SER A 222 -47.22 -34.36 -1.51
CA SER A 222 -46.99 -35.81 -1.24
C SER A 222 -45.60 -36.48 -1.24
N GLY A 223 -45.34 -37.13 -0.10
CA GLY A 223 -44.55 -38.37 0.08
C GLY A 223 -43.17 -38.15 0.69
N GLY A 224 -42.80 -38.61 1.88
CA GLY A 224 -43.39 -39.57 2.81
C GLY A 224 -42.26 -40.37 3.47
N SER A 225 -42.16 -40.26 4.80
CA SER A 225 -41.57 -41.23 5.76
C SER A 225 -40.06 -41.26 6.07
N ALA A 226 -39.80 -40.94 7.35
CA ALA A 226 -39.24 -41.83 8.39
C ALA A 226 -37.77 -41.69 8.84
N GLY A 227 -37.64 -41.25 10.11
CA GLY A 227 -36.65 -41.66 11.13
C GLY A 227 -35.27 -41.04 11.00
N GLY A 228 -34.64 -40.41 11.98
CA GLY A 228 -34.74 -40.34 13.45
C GLY A 228 -33.33 -39.89 13.90
N SER A 229 -33.18 -38.82 14.69
CA SER A 229 -32.83 -38.89 16.13
C SER A 229 -31.59 -39.75 16.40
N GLU A 230 -30.51 -39.38 17.08
CA GLU A 230 -30.18 -38.37 18.09
C GLU A 230 -28.64 -38.51 18.28
N ASP A 231 -27.90 -37.42 18.43
CA ASP A 231 -27.29 -36.97 19.70
C ASP A 231 -25.98 -37.68 20.09
N GLY A 232 -25.09 -36.95 20.77
CA GLY A 232 -24.02 -37.55 21.57
C GLY A 232 -22.58 -37.16 21.22
N SER A 233 -22.20 -35.97 21.70
CA SER A 233 -21.12 -35.82 22.69
C SER A 233 -19.90 -36.77 22.64
N GLN A 234 -18.74 -36.22 22.28
CA GLN A 234 -17.49 -36.26 23.07
C GLN A 234 -16.47 -35.26 22.52
#